data_AF-A0A521I6M5-F1
#
_entry.id   AF-A0A521I6M5-F1
#
_cell.length_a   1.000
_cell.length_b   1.000
_cell.length_c   1.000
_cell.angle_alpha   90.00
_cell.angle_beta   90.00
_cell.angle_gamma   90.00
#
_symmetry.space_group_name_H-M   'P 1'
#
loop_
_entity.id
_entity.type
_entity.pdbx_description
1 polymer ?
#
loop_
_entity_poly.entity_id
_entity_poly.type
_entity_poly.pdbx_seq_one_letter_code
_entity_poly.pdbx_strand_id
1 'polypeptide(L)' 'MVEGATVRKQPITPGIRVDDKIEIAQGLSEGDEVVVRGQTLLEDGAAVNVVARLEPLSALESLR' A
#
# COMPACT_ATOMS: atom_id res chain seq x y z
N MET A 1 -0.65 -6.36 0.73
CA MET A 1 -0.42 -6.42 -0.73
C MET A 1 -1.53 -7.19 -1.37
N VAL A 2 -2.00 -6.76 -2.54
CA VAL A 2 -3.06 -7.47 -3.27
C VAL A 2 -2.45 -8.54 -4.17
N GLU A 3 -3.03 -9.74 -4.14
CA GLU A 3 -2.63 -10.89 -4.95
C GLU A 3 -3.88 -11.55 -5.54
N GLY A 4 -4.37 -11.00 -6.65
CA GLY A 4 -5.63 -11.44 -7.25
C GLY A 4 -6.81 -11.20 -6.31
N ALA A 5 -7.31 -12.27 -5.69
CA ALA A 5 -8.44 -12.23 -4.75
C ALA A 5 -8.03 -12.42 -3.27
N THR A 6 -6.73 -12.49 -2.99
CA THR A 6 -6.19 -12.59 -1.62
C THR A 6 -5.24 -11.44 -1.34
N VAL A 7 -4.81 -11.32 -0.08
CA VAL A 7 -3.75 -10.39 0.31
C VAL A 7 -2.61 -11.10 1.03
N ARG A 8 -1.39 -10.57 0.90
CA ARG A 8 -0.26 -10.93 1.77
C ARG A 8 0.15 -9.77 2.67
N LYS A 9 0.62 -10.07 3.87
CA LYS A 9 1.27 -9.11 4.78
C LYS A 9 2.71 -8.90 4.32
N GLN A 10 3.05 -7.66 4.01
CA GLN A 10 4.38 -7.30 3.51
C GLN A 10 5.10 -6.45 4.56
N PRO A 11 6.19 -6.95 5.14
CA PRO A 11 7.10 -6.12 5.92
C PRO A 11 7.68 -5.01 5.03
N ILE A 12 7.70 -3.80 5.55
CA ILE A 12 8.27 -2.62 4.91
C ILE A 12 9.18 -1.88 5.89
N THR A 13 10.13 -1.13 5.36
CA THR A 13 10.92 -0.17 6.13
C THR A 13 10.36 1.23 5.85
N PRO A 14 9.76 1.90 6.84
CA PRO A 14 9.27 3.26 6.67
C PRO A 14 10.44 4.25 6.59
N GLY A 15 10.27 5.28 5.77
CA GLY A 15 11.16 6.43 5.67
C GLY A 15 10.56 7.67 6.33
N ILE A 16 10.66 8.80 5.63
CA ILE A 16 10.16 10.10 6.10
C ILE A 16 8.62 10.13 6.11
N ARG A 17 8.04 10.75 7.15
CA ARG A 17 6.61 11.06 7.21
C ARG A 17 6.40 12.57 7.08
N VAL A 18 5.51 12.96 6.16
CA VAL A 18 5.09 14.36 5.95
C VAL A 18 3.57 14.35 5.83
N ASP A 19 2.91 15.19 6.62
CA ASP A 19 1.44 15.24 6.73
C ASP A 19 0.81 13.86 6.95
N ASP A 20 -0.05 13.42 6.02
CA ASP A 20 -0.76 12.15 6.03
C ASP A 20 -0.05 11.05 5.21
N LYS A 21 1.17 11.31 4.75
CA LYS A 21 1.95 10.41 3.88
C LYS A 21 3.17 9.87 4.60
N ILE A 22 3.51 8.63 4.31
CA ILE A 22 4.75 7.99 4.77
C ILE A 22 5.48 7.40 3.57
N GLU A 23 6.76 7.72 3.47
CA GLU A 23 7.67 7.10 2.52
C GLU A 23 7.88 5.62 2.88
N ILE A 24 7.99 4.78 1.85
CA ILE A 24 8.38 3.38 1.99
C ILE A 24 9.78 3.24 1.38
N ALA A 25 10.79 3.16 2.24
CA ALA A 25 12.19 3.11 1.83
C ALA A 25 12.59 1.71 1.31
N GLN A 26 11.97 0.65 1.84
CA GLN A 26 12.20 -0.73 1.43
C GLN A 26 10.97 -1.61 1.60
N GLY A 27 10.93 -2.72 0.85
CA GLY A 27 9.92 -3.78 1.01
C GLY A 27 8.77 -3.73 -0.01
N LEU A 28 8.80 -2.77 -0.95
CA LEU A 28 7.89 -2.69 -2.10
C LEU A 28 8.68 -2.37 -3.37
N SER A 29 8.09 -2.70 -4.52
CA SER A 29 8.57 -2.34 -5.85
C SER A 29 7.56 -1.44 -6.56
N GLU A 30 8.00 -0.71 -7.58
CA GLU A 30 7.07 0.07 -8.43
C GLU A 30 6.01 -0.85 -9.06
N GLY A 31 4.76 -0.38 -9.10
CA GLY A 31 3.62 -1.15 -9.61
C GLY A 31 2.97 -2.10 -8.61
N ASP A 32 3.53 -2.28 -7.43
CA ASP A 32 2.92 -3.07 -6.36
C ASP A 32 1.56 -2.49 -5.91
N GLU A 33 0.50 -3.30 -5.92
CA GLU A 33 -0.81 -2.91 -5.42
C GLU A 33 -0.91 -3.08 -3.88
N VAL A 34 -1.20 -1.97 -3.20
CA VAL A 34 -1.33 -1.91 -1.73
C VAL A 34 -2.77 -1.64 -1.30
N VAL A 35 -3.16 -2.20 -0.16
CA VAL A 35 -4.45 -1.91 0.47
C VAL A 35 -4.31 -0.63 1.28
N VAL A 36 -5.15 0.36 0.99
CA VAL A 36 -5.13 1.67 1.66
C VAL A 36 -6.37 1.94 2.53
N ARG A 37 -7.38 1.05 2.48
CA ARG A 37 -8.60 1.13 3.30
C ARG A 37 -9.03 -0.27 3.72
N GLY A 38 -9.48 -0.41 4.98
CA GLY A 38 -9.99 -1.68 5.53
C GLY A 38 -8.90 -2.65 6.01
N GLN A 39 -7.63 -2.25 5.99
CA GLN A 39 -6.49 -3.12 6.33
C GLN A 39 -6.47 -3.65 7.76
N THR A 40 -7.14 -2.98 8.72
CA THR A 40 -7.16 -3.36 10.14
C THR A 40 -7.80 -4.74 10.39
N LEU A 41 -8.64 -5.23 9.47
CA LEU A 41 -9.34 -6.51 9.58
C LEU A 41 -8.65 -7.65 8.81
N LEU A 42 -7.52 -7.36 8.14
CA LEU A 42 -6.86 -8.32 7.26
C LEU A 42 -5.77 -9.09 7.99
N GLU A 43 -5.76 -10.40 7.78
CA GLU A 43 -4.66 -11.30 8.10
C GLU A 43 -3.91 -11.70 6.83
N ASP A 44 -2.73 -12.30 6.99
CA ASP A 44 -1.99 -12.86 5.86
C ASP A 44 -2.80 -13.97 5.16
N GLY A 45 -2.90 -13.90 3.83
CA GLY A 45 -3.70 -14.83 3.02
C GLY A 45 -5.20 -14.53 3.00
N ALA A 46 -5.68 -13.47 3.66
CA ALA A 46 -7.12 -13.18 3.71
C ALA A 46 -7.71 -12.95 2.32
N ALA A 47 -8.90 -13.51 2.09
CA ALA A 47 -9.68 -13.27 0.87
C ALA A 47 -10.25 -11.85 0.88
N VAL A 48 -10.22 -11.18 -0.28
CA VAL A 48 -10.71 -9.81 -0.45
C VAL A 48 -11.52 -9.67 -1.73
N ASN A 49 -12.42 -8.70 -1.75
CA ASN A 49 -13.04 -8.19 -2.97
C ASN A 49 -12.52 -6.78 -3.24
N VAL A 50 -11.87 -6.56 -4.39
CA VAL A 50 -11.34 -5.25 -4.76
C VAL A 50 -12.47 -4.36 -5.25
N VAL A 51 -12.88 -3.40 -4.43
CA VAL A 51 -14.01 -2.50 -4.72
C VAL A 51 -13.64 -1.23 -5.48
N ALA A 52 -12.36 -0.83 -5.44
CA ALA A 52 -11.84 0.34 -6.14
C ALA A 52 -10.31 0.22 -6.31
N ARG A 53 -9.79 0.84 -7.38
CA ARG A 53 -8.35 1.12 -7.57
C ARG A 53 -8.17 2.63 -7.63
N LEU A 54 -7.12 3.13 -6.98
CA LEU A 54 -6.76 4.54 -6.97
C LEU A 54 -5.52 4.73 -7.86
N GLU A 55 -5.43 5.89 -8.49
CA GLU A 55 -4.19 6.29 -9.18
C GLU A 55 -3.06 6.47 -8.16
N PRO A 56 -1.81 6.16 -8.53
CA PRO A 56 -0.64 6.41 -7.69
C PRO A 56 -0.55 7.87 -7.26
N LEU A 57 0.00 8.12 -6.07
CA LEU A 57 0.36 9.46 -5.62
C LEU A 57 1.26 10.11 -6.68
N SER A 58 0.94 11.35 -7.08
CA SER A 58 1.69 12.02 -8.12
C SER A 58 3.11 12.35 -7.63
N ALA A 59 4.12 12.17 -8.49
CA ALA A 59 5.51 12.46 -8.14
C ALA A 59 5.74 13.95 -7.77
N LEU A 60 4.91 14.85 -8.28
CA LEU A 60 4.96 16.28 -7.96
C LEU A 60 4.47 16.60 -6.53
N GLU A 61 3.59 15.76 -5.96
CA GLU A 61 3.09 15.91 -4.58
C GLU A 61 4.00 15.26 -3.53
N SER A 62 4.97 14.45 -3.95
CA SER A 62 5.95 13.81 -3.07
C SER A 62 7.20 14.68 -2.79
N LEU A 63 7.31 15.83 -3.45
CA LEU A 63 8.45 16.75 -3.43
C LEU A 63 8.16 18.08 -2.69
N ARG A 64 6.96 18.24 -2.14
CA ARG A 64 6.48 19.47 -1.49
C ARG A 64 6.30 19.29 0.00
#